data_AF-A0A7S1UN75-F1
#
_entry.id   AF-A0A7S1UN75-F1
#
_cell.length_a   1.000
_cell.length_b   1.000
_cell.length_c   1.000
_cell.angle_alpha   90.00
_cell.angle_beta   90.00
_cell.angle_gamma   90.00
#
_symmetry.space_group_name_H-M   'P 1'
#
loop_
_entity.id
_entity.type
_entity.pdbx_description
1 polymer ?
#
loop_
_entity_poly.entity_id
_entity_poly.type
_entity_poly.pdbx_seq_one_letter_code
_entity_poly.pdbx_strand_id
1 'polypeptide(L)'
;YMKQTMGGDANVKIAKTGVKHVHAAAHHYFDIGVYFEANGHGTVLFSDAFHHFLAQADSIARGHVALRRLQLLPALINQAVGDALSDLLLVDAILQLTNRTIQTWDGLYKDLPSRQCKVKVRDRTMIRTNENETKCTAPDGLQEALDLAMKEVDDDGATGSSSSGGGTATSRAFVRPSGTENVVRVYAEASTMEAADALATKAAQLVHDLC
;
A
#
# COMPACT_ATOMS: atom_id res chain seq x y z
N TYR A 1 -10.37 -1.74 -0.22
CA TYR A 1 -10.87 -1.25 -1.53
C TYR A 1 -10.43 -2.13 -2.71
N MET A 2 -9.14 -2.15 -3.10
CA MET A 2 -8.69 -2.85 -4.32
C MET A 2 -9.20 -4.30 -4.47
N LYS A 3 -9.02 -5.12 -3.43
CA LYS A 3 -9.45 -6.53 -3.44
C LYS A 3 -10.97 -6.70 -3.52
N GLN A 4 -11.72 -5.90 -2.79
CA GLN A 4 -13.18 -6.04 -2.65
C GLN A 4 -13.96 -5.38 -3.78
N THR A 5 -13.41 -4.32 -4.40
CA THR A 5 -14.13 -3.47 -5.35
C THR A 5 -13.52 -3.49 -6.75
N MET A 6 -12.20 -3.64 -6.90
CA MET A 6 -11.47 -3.48 -8.17
C MET A 6 -10.98 -4.80 -8.78
N GLY A 7 -11.58 -5.95 -8.42
CA GLY A 7 -11.37 -7.21 -9.13
C GLY A 7 -10.54 -8.29 -8.41
N GLY A 8 -10.52 -8.32 -7.07
CA GLY A 8 -10.05 -9.47 -6.31
C GLY A 8 -8.57 -9.47 -5.95
N ASP A 9 -8.13 -10.53 -5.26
CA ASP A 9 -6.77 -10.67 -4.72
C ASP A 9 -5.68 -10.75 -5.78
N ALA A 10 -5.98 -11.27 -6.96
CA ALA A 10 -5.01 -11.42 -8.06
C ALA A 10 -4.44 -10.07 -8.54
N ASN A 11 -5.15 -8.98 -8.30
CA ASN A 11 -4.77 -7.63 -8.75
C ASN A 11 -3.95 -6.84 -7.73
N VAL A 12 -3.54 -7.45 -6.61
CA VAL A 12 -2.79 -6.77 -5.54
C VAL A 12 -1.56 -7.58 -5.14
N LYS A 13 -0.39 -6.96 -5.22
CA LYS A 13 0.89 -7.52 -4.74
C LYS A 13 1.47 -6.62 -3.66
N ILE A 14 1.81 -7.20 -2.51
CA ILE A 14 2.60 -6.51 -1.48
C ILE A 14 4.08 -6.78 -1.76
N ALA A 15 4.86 -5.72 -1.93
CA ALA A 15 6.29 -5.78 -2.11
C ALA A 15 7.01 -5.09 -0.93
N LYS A 16 8.30 -5.39 -0.80
CA LYS A 16 9.21 -4.65 0.09
C LYS A 16 9.17 -3.16 -0.22
N THR A 17 9.36 -2.31 0.79
CA THR A 17 9.41 -0.86 0.56
C THR A 17 10.64 -0.47 -0.27
N GLY A 18 10.48 0.58 -1.08
CA GLY A 18 11.51 1.14 -1.93
C GLY A 18 11.21 0.88 -3.39
N VAL A 19 11.35 1.94 -4.20
CA VAL A 19 11.02 1.97 -5.64
C VAL A 19 11.53 0.76 -6.40
N LYS A 20 12.77 0.31 -6.11
CA LYS A 20 13.35 -0.89 -6.73
C LYS A 20 12.44 -2.13 -6.63
N HIS A 21 11.83 -2.35 -5.46
CA HIS A 21 11.04 -3.53 -5.19
C HIS A 21 9.62 -3.41 -5.75
N VAL A 22 8.97 -2.26 -5.55
CA VAL A 22 7.61 -2.02 -6.06
C VAL A 22 7.58 -1.91 -7.59
N HIS A 23 8.62 -1.32 -8.21
CA HIS A 23 8.76 -1.28 -9.66
C HIS A 23 8.95 -2.67 -10.25
N ALA A 24 9.84 -3.49 -9.67
CA ALA A 24 10.03 -4.87 -10.11
C ALA A 24 8.75 -5.70 -9.97
N ALA A 25 7.99 -5.52 -8.87
CA ALA A 25 6.71 -6.19 -8.70
C ALA A 25 5.68 -5.73 -9.74
N ALA A 26 5.59 -4.43 -10.02
CA ALA A 26 4.69 -3.90 -11.05
C ALA A 26 5.03 -4.46 -12.44
N HIS A 27 6.32 -4.49 -12.80
CA HIS A 27 6.79 -4.94 -14.11
C HIS A 27 6.62 -6.45 -14.33
N HIS A 28 6.88 -7.27 -13.32
CA HIS A 28 6.91 -8.73 -13.50
C HIS A 28 5.56 -9.43 -13.32
N TYR A 29 4.61 -8.81 -12.62
CA TYR A 29 3.35 -9.48 -12.26
C TYR A 29 2.14 -8.98 -13.04
N PHE A 30 2.23 -7.83 -13.72
CA PHE A 30 1.06 -7.18 -14.32
C PHE A 30 1.34 -6.68 -15.73
N ASP A 31 0.33 -6.79 -16.60
CA ASP A 31 0.40 -6.18 -17.93
C ASP A 31 0.36 -4.65 -17.86
N ILE A 32 -0.35 -4.12 -16.86
CA ILE A 32 -0.39 -2.71 -16.46
C ILE A 32 -0.09 -2.66 -14.95
N GLY A 33 1.14 -2.32 -14.59
CA GLY A 33 1.61 -2.31 -13.21
C GLY A 33 1.50 -0.91 -12.60
N VAL A 34 0.51 -0.69 -11.74
CA VAL A 34 0.37 0.56 -10.97
C VAL A 34 1.07 0.41 -9.62
N TYR A 35 2.05 1.28 -9.32
CA TYR A 35 2.67 1.30 -8.00
C TYR A 35 2.83 2.70 -7.47
N PHE A 36 2.40 2.92 -6.23
CA PHE A 36 2.61 4.15 -5.47
C PHE A 36 2.89 3.78 -4.01
N GLU A 37 3.92 4.41 -3.43
CA GLU A 37 4.14 4.41 -1.99
C GLU A 37 3.31 5.52 -1.35
N ALA A 38 2.90 5.35 -0.08
CA ALA A 38 2.06 6.32 0.62
C ALA A 38 2.68 7.72 0.77
N ASN A 39 3.99 7.86 0.54
CA ASN A 39 4.69 9.15 0.50
C ASN A 39 4.50 9.92 -0.83
N GLY A 40 3.77 9.35 -1.79
CA GLY A 40 3.47 9.93 -3.10
C GLY A 40 4.40 9.47 -4.24
N HIS A 41 5.47 8.72 -3.96
CA HIS A 41 6.35 8.23 -5.02
C HIS A 41 5.73 7.03 -5.76
N GLY A 42 5.54 7.13 -7.07
CA GLY A 42 5.02 6.04 -7.87
C GLY A 42 4.98 6.33 -9.37
N THR A 43 4.57 5.33 -10.16
CA THR A 43 4.23 5.49 -11.58
C THR A 43 3.40 4.28 -12.06
N VAL A 44 3.09 4.24 -13.36
CA VAL A 44 2.42 3.13 -14.03
C VAL A 44 3.33 2.55 -15.12
N LEU A 45 3.48 1.23 -15.15
CA LEU A 45 4.27 0.51 -16.13
C LEU A 45 3.37 -0.24 -17.11
N PHE A 46 3.80 -0.34 -18.36
CA PHE A 46 3.09 -1.06 -19.41
C PHE A 46 3.99 -2.16 -19.98
N SER A 47 3.47 -3.39 -20.00
CA SER A 47 4.20 -4.56 -20.50
C SER A 47 4.20 -4.65 -22.03
N ASP A 48 5.04 -5.52 -22.57
CA ASP A 48 4.98 -5.89 -24.00
C ASP A 48 3.60 -6.45 -24.37
N ALA A 49 2.97 -7.25 -23.49
CA ALA A 49 1.64 -7.80 -23.74
C ALA A 49 0.57 -6.71 -23.90
N PHE A 50 0.65 -5.64 -23.11
CA PHE A 50 -0.21 -4.46 -23.27
C PHE A 50 -0.03 -3.81 -24.65
N HIS A 51 1.22 -3.63 -25.10
CA HIS A 51 1.49 -3.05 -26.41
C HIS A 51 1.00 -3.93 -27.58
N HIS A 52 1.17 -5.25 -27.48
CA HIS A 52 0.61 -6.20 -28.44
C HIS A 52 -0.92 -6.16 -28.48
N PHE A 53 -1.56 -6.06 -27.31
CA PHE A 53 -3.01 -5.88 -27.21
C PHE A 53 -3.48 -4.61 -27.93
N LEU A 54 -2.81 -3.46 -27.69
CA LEU A 54 -3.17 -2.20 -28.35
C LEU A 54 -3.07 -2.29 -29.88
N ALA A 55 -2.02 -2.93 -30.40
CA ALA A 55 -1.83 -3.09 -31.85
C ALA A 55 -2.94 -3.95 -32.47
N GLN A 56 -3.34 -5.03 -31.81
CA GLN A 56 -4.44 -5.88 -32.26
C GLN A 56 -5.78 -5.13 -32.17
N ALA A 57 -6.04 -4.45 -31.05
CA ALA A 57 -7.28 -3.71 -30.83
C ALA A 57 -7.46 -2.57 -31.84
N ASP A 58 -6.39 -1.91 -32.29
CA ASP A 58 -6.48 -0.83 -33.30
C ASP A 58 -7.00 -1.33 -34.66
N SER A 59 -6.72 -2.59 -35.00
CA SER A 59 -7.24 -3.18 -36.24
C SER A 59 -8.76 -3.43 -36.21
N ILE A 60 -9.35 -3.54 -35.01
CA ILE A 60 -10.75 -3.94 -34.80
C ILE A 60 -11.61 -2.74 -34.38
N ALA A 61 -11.13 -1.95 -33.42
CA ALA A 61 -11.86 -0.87 -32.75
C ALA A 61 -11.25 0.51 -33.06
N ARG A 62 -10.74 0.68 -34.29
CA ARG A 62 -10.09 1.92 -34.72
C ARG A 62 -10.97 3.13 -34.43
N GLY A 63 -10.37 4.16 -33.81
CA GLY A 63 -11.07 5.41 -33.50
C GLY A 63 -11.97 5.34 -32.26
N HIS A 64 -12.09 4.19 -31.60
CA HIS A 64 -12.83 4.10 -30.35
C HIS A 64 -12.13 4.91 -29.25
N VAL A 65 -12.88 5.78 -28.56
CA VAL A 65 -12.31 6.75 -27.62
C VAL A 65 -11.55 6.10 -26.46
N ALA A 66 -12.03 4.95 -25.96
CA ALA A 66 -11.36 4.21 -24.90
C ALA A 66 -9.98 3.68 -25.35
N LEU A 67 -9.89 3.16 -26.58
CA LEU A 67 -8.63 2.66 -27.13
C LEU A 67 -7.63 3.82 -27.31
N ARG A 68 -8.08 4.95 -27.85
CA ARG A 68 -7.25 6.15 -27.99
C ARG A 68 -6.71 6.63 -26.64
N ARG A 69 -7.54 6.63 -25.59
CA ARG A 69 -7.10 6.99 -24.24
C ARG A 69 -6.01 6.03 -23.72
N LEU A 70 -6.20 4.73 -23.87
CA LEU A 70 -5.20 3.73 -23.49
C LEU A 70 -3.89 3.88 -24.27
N GLN A 71 -3.96 4.18 -25.57
CA GLN A 71 -2.78 4.43 -26.42
C GLN A 71 -1.97 5.66 -25.97
N LEU A 72 -2.62 6.65 -25.36
CA LEU A 72 -1.98 7.89 -24.91
C LEU A 72 -1.38 7.79 -23.50
N LEU A 73 -1.82 6.84 -22.66
CA LEU A 73 -1.31 6.70 -21.29
C LEU A 73 0.22 6.53 -21.21
N PRO A 74 0.87 5.68 -22.04
CA PRO A 74 2.33 5.54 -22.02
C PRO A 74 3.10 6.80 -22.39
N ALA A 75 2.46 7.74 -23.10
CA ALA A 75 3.07 9.02 -23.47
C ALA A 75 2.89 10.09 -22.38
N LEU A 76 1.88 9.94 -21.52
CA LEU A 76 1.65 10.83 -20.38
C LEU A 76 2.48 10.43 -19.16
N ILE A 77 2.61 9.11 -18.93
CA ILE A 77 3.25 8.56 -17.73
C ILE A 77 4.74 8.35 -17.92
N ASN A 78 5.53 8.87 -16.97
CA ASN A 78 6.96 8.60 -16.91
C ASN A 78 7.22 7.17 -16.40
N GLN A 79 7.52 6.25 -17.31
CA GLN A 79 7.78 4.85 -16.98
C GLN A 79 9.19 4.59 -16.39
N ALA A 80 10.10 5.58 -16.46
CA ALA A 80 11.47 5.41 -15.97
C ALA A 80 11.58 5.59 -14.45
N VAL A 81 10.87 6.57 -13.90
CA VAL A 81 10.84 6.91 -12.47
C VAL A 81 9.56 7.67 -12.16
N GLY A 82 9.16 7.71 -10.89
CA GLY A 82 8.03 8.53 -10.47
C GLY A 82 8.26 10.01 -10.75
N ASP A 83 7.22 10.65 -11.28
CA ASP A 83 7.27 12.01 -11.80
C ASP A 83 6.00 12.76 -11.39
N ALA A 84 6.14 13.63 -10.38
CA ALA A 84 5.01 14.31 -9.77
C ALA A 84 4.22 15.19 -10.77
N LEU A 85 4.86 15.71 -11.82
CA LEU A 85 4.15 16.51 -12.84
C LEU A 85 3.36 15.60 -13.78
N SER A 86 3.95 14.48 -14.19
CA SER A 86 3.26 13.43 -14.94
C SER A 86 2.07 12.86 -14.16
N ASP A 87 2.27 12.56 -12.87
CA ASP A 87 1.23 12.06 -11.97
C ASP A 87 0.09 13.07 -11.78
N LEU A 88 0.42 14.36 -11.61
CA LEU A 88 -0.57 15.43 -11.51
C LEU A 88 -1.44 15.51 -12.77
N LEU A 89 -0.83 15.49 -13.95
CA LEU A 89 -1.55 15.53 -15.23
C LEU A 89 -2.40 14.27 -15.44
N LEU A 90 -1.92 13.11 -15.01
CA LEU A 90 -2.70 11.87 -15.04
C LEU A 90 -3.93 11.99 -14.14
N VAL A 91 -3.77 12.42 -12.89
CA VAL A 91 -4.86 12.57 -11.93
C VAL A 91 -5.91 13.55 -12.46
N ASP A 92 -5.48 14.72 -12.95
CA ASP A 92 -6.38 15.72 -13.55
C ASP A 92 -7.17 15.13 -14.74
N ALA A 93 -6.48 14.45 -15.65
CA ALA A 93 -7.12 13.77 -16.77
C ALA A 93 -8.14 12.71 -16.31
N ILE A 94 -7.80 11.86 -15.33
CA ILE A 94 -8.71 10.83 -14.81
C ILE A 94 -9.96 11.47 -14.20
N LEU A 95 -9.81 12.51 -13.38
CA LEU A 95 -10.94 13.19 -12.74
C LEU A 95 -11.88 13.82 -13.78
N GLN A 96 -11.33 14.51 -14.78
CA GLN A 96 -12.12 15.07 -15.88
C GLN A 96 -12.84 13.98 -16.69
N LEU A 97 -12.13 12.91 -17.06
CA LEU A 97 -12.68 11.83 -17.88
C LEU A 97 -13.75 11.00 -17.17
N THR A 98 -13.69 10.92 -15.84
CA THR A 98 -14.66 10.20 -15.01
C THR A 98 -15.74 11.10 -14.42
N ASN A 99 -15.69 12.42 -14.73
CA ASN A 99 -16.56 13.44 -14.16
C ASN A 99 -16.61 13.37 -12.62
N ARG A 100 -15.45 13.17 -11.99
CA ARG A 100 -15.29 13.06 -10.53
C ARG A 100 -14.70 14.35 -9.98
N THR A 101 -15.26 14.82 -8.87
CA THR A 101 -14.61 15.85 -8.05
C THR A 101 -13.60 15.20 -7.10
N ILE A 102 -12.71 16.01 -6.52
CA ILE A 102 -11.77 15.57 -5.48
C ILE A 102 -12.53 14.90 -4.32
N GLN A 103 -13.68 15.43 -3.90
CA GLN A 103 -14.47 14.86 -2.80
C GLN A 103 -15.06 13.49 -3.16
N THR A 104 -15.50 13.30 -4.42
CA THR A 104 -16.00 11.99 -4.85
C THR A 104 -14.88 10.95 -5.03
N TRP A 105 -13.65 11.41 -5.29
CA TRP A 105 -12.48 10.56 -5.34
C TRP A 105 -12.02 10.17 -3.93
N ASP A 106 -11.90 11.13 -3.02
CA ASP A 106 -11.61 10.92 -1.60
C ASP A 106 -12.62 9.97 -0.95
N GLY A 107 -13.91 10.09 -1.33
CA GLY A 107 -14.98 9.22 -0.85
C GLY A 107 -15.01 7.79 -1.41
N LEU A 108 -14.05 7.35 -2.23
CA LEU A 108 -14.04 5.99 -2.79
C LEU A 108 -13.86 4.92 -1.71
N TYR A 109 -13.09 5.22 -0.67
CA TYR A 109 -12.90 4.39 0.51
C TYR A 109 -12.51 5.28 1.68
N LYS A 110 -12.67 4.75 2.89
CA LYS A 110 -12.27 5.45 4.11
C LYS A 110 -10.98 4.81 4.64
N ASP A 111 -9.93 5.61 4.77
CA ASP A 111 -8.72 5.17 5.45
C ASP A 111 -9.04 4.78 6.90
N LEU A 112 -8.38 3.71 7.36
CA LEU A 112 -8.34 3.43 8.78
C LEU A 112 -7.48 4.51 9.46
N PRO A 113 -7.89 5.01 10.64
CA PRO A 113 -7.00 5.75 11.51
C PRO A 113 -5.66 5.02 11.66
N SER A 114 -4.58 5.73 11.41
CA SER A 114 -3.23 5.15 11.44
C SER A 114 -2.21 6.11 12.03
N ARG A 115 -1.15 5.53 12.60
CA ARG A 115 -0.02 6.22 13.20
C ARG A 115 1.28 5.60 12.75
N GLN A 116 2.20 6.45 12.32
CA GLN A 116 3.57 6.06 12.03
C GLN A 116 4.52 6.76 13.00
N CYS A 117 5.41 5.99 13.64
CA CYS A 117 6.43 6.54 14.52
C CYS A 117 7.81 5.91 14.25
N LYS A 118 8.83 6.54 14.84
CA LYS A 118 10.23 6.13 14.72
C LYS A 118 10.79 5.83 16.10
N VAL A 119 11.41 4.68 16.26
CA VAL A 119 12.06 4.25 17.50
C VAL A 119 13.56 4.24 17.25
N LYS A 120 14.31 4.99 18.05
CA LYS A 120 15.78 4.96 18.02
C LYS A 120 16.23 3.72 18.79
N VAL A 121 17.03 2.89 18.14
CA VAL A 121 17.55 1.64 18.71
C VAL A 121 19.07 1.67 18.72
N ARG A 122 19.69 0.83 19.55
CA ARG A 122 21.15 0.68 19.57
C ARG A 122 21.64 0.06 18.27
N ASP A 123 21.03 -1.04 17.84
CA ASP A 123 21.36 -1.76 16.62
C ASP A 123 20.10 -2.18 15.86
N ARG A 124 19.80 -1.48 14.76
CA ARG A 124 18.65 -1.80 13.91
C ARG A 124 18.75 -3.16 13.21
N THR A 125 19.95 -3.75 13.10
CA THR A 125 20.17 -5.01 12.36
C THR A 125 19.68 -6.23 13.12
N MET A 126 19.36 -6.08 14.41
CA MET A 126 18.70 -7.11 15.21
C MET A 126 17.28 -7.38 14.76
N ILE A 127 16.59 -6.36 14.20
CA ILE A 127 15.27 -6.56 13.60
C ILE A 127 15.45 -7.06 12.17
N ARG A 128 14.94 -8.26 11.92
CA ARG A 128 14.82 -8.82 10.58
C ARG A 128 13.36 -9.05 10.26
N THR A 129 13.03 -8.95 8.99
CA THR A 129 11.66 -9.07 8.50
C THR A 129 11.56 -10.10 7.39
N ASN A 130 10.33 -10.50 7.08
CA ASN A 130 10.01 -11.33 5.92
C ASN A 130 10.18 -10.55 4.59
N GLU A 131 9.97 -11.23 3.46
CA GLU A 131 10.24 -10.71 2.11
C GLU A 131 9.52 -9.39 1.77
N ASN A 132 8.35 -9.14 2.35
CA ASN A 132 7.53 -7.95 2.11
C ASN A 132 7.49 -6.99 3.31
N GLU A 133 8.32 -7.22 4.32
CA GLU A 133 8.45 -6.38 5.53
C GLU A 133 7.17 -6.20 6.35
N THR A 134 6.19 -7.10 6.22
CA THR A 134 4.96 -7.06 7.01
C THR A 134 5.05 -7.85 8.32
N LYS A 135 6.07 -8.70 8.48
CA LYS A 135 6.31 -9.48 9.70
C LYS A 135 7.78 -9.47 10.09
N CYS A 136 8.04 -9.42 11.39
CA CYS A 136 9.35 -9.66 11.97
C CYS A 136 9.66 -11.16 12.00
N THR A 137 10.92 -11.49 11.71
CA THR A 137 11.49 -12.83 11.80
C THR A 137 12.61 -12.91 12.84
N ALA A 138 13.05 -11.76 13.35
CA ALA A 138 13.93 -11.62 14.52
C ALA A 138 13.74 -10.21 15.13
N PRO A 139 13.97 -10.02 16.44
CA PRO A 139 14.25 -11.07 17.43
C PRO A 139 13.04 -11.96 17.71
N ASP A 140 13.30 -13.16 18.24
CA ASP A 140 12.25 -14.12 18.64
C ASP A 140 11.33 -13.49 19.69
N GLY A 141 10.02 -13.70 19.57
CA GLY A 141 9.01 -13.14 20.48
C GLY A 141 8.48 -11.77 20.07
N LEU A 142 9.19 -11.00 19.22
CA LEU A 142 8.71 -9.67 18.81
C LEU A 142 7.45 -9.74 17.96
N GLN A 143 7.40 -10.66 16.98
CA GLN A 143 6.22 -10.79 16.13
C GLN A 143 5.03 -11.32 16.93
N GLU A 144 5.25 -12.30 17.81
CA GLU A 144 4.21 -12.85 18.67
C GLU A 144 3.63 -11.77 19.60
N ALA A 145 4.48 -10.91 20.18
CA ALA A 145 4.04 -9.81 21.01
C ALA A 145 3.25 -8.74 20.24
N LEU A 146 3.64 -8.46 18.99
CA LEU A 146 2.87 -7.57 18.10
C LEU A 146 1.50 -8.18 17.75
N ASP A 147 1.46 -9.47 17.44
CA ASP A 147 0.22 -10.20 17.12
C ASP A 147 -0.76 -10.20 18.30
N LEU A 148 -0.24 -10.38 19.53
CA LEU A 148 -1.04 -10.27 20.75
C LEU A 148 -1.56 -8.84 20.96
N ALA A 149 -0.73 -7.81 20.78
CA ALA A 149 -1.16 -6.42 20.93
C ALA A 149 -2.24 -6.02 19.90
N MET A 150 -2.14 -6.49 18.65
CA MET A 150 -3.17 -6.29 17.64
C MET A 150 -4.49 -6.95 18.04
N LYS A 151 -4.41 -8.17 18.57
CA LYS A 151 -5.58 -8.91 19.04
C LYS A 151 -6.26 -8.23 20.24
N GLU A 152 -5.50 -7.77 21.23
CA GLU A 152 -6.03 -7.04 22.39
C GLU A 152 -6.83 -5.80 21.96
N VAL A 153 -6.31 -5.04 20.99
CA VAL A 153 -7.00 -3.85 20.46
C VAL A 153 -8.30 -4.20 19.72
N ASP A 154 -8.29 -5.28 18.94
CA ASP A 154 -9.50 -5.74 18.25
C ASP A 154 -10.54 -6.30 19.26
N ASP A 155 -10.10 -7.02 20.29
CA ASP A 155 -10.96 -7.57 21.35
C ASP A 155 -11.59 -6.45 22.21
N ASP A 156 -10.82 -5.42 22.58
CA ASP A 156 -11.30 -4.24 23.32
C ASP A 156 -12.26 -3.36 22.49
N GLY A 157 -12.04 -3.30 21.17
CA GLY A 157 -12.93 -2.60 20.23
C GLY A 157 -14.24 -3.35 19.94
N ALA A 158 -14.30 -4.66 20.23
CA ALA A 158 -15.47 -5.51 19.96
C ALA A 158 -16.67 -5.24 20.89
N THR A 159 -16.52 -4.43 21.95
CA THR A 159 -17.65 -4.06 22.82
C THR A 159 -18.63 -3.04 22.21
N GLY A 160 -18.44 -2.63 20.94
CA GLY A 160 -19.32 -1.68 20.24
C GLY A 160 -20.02 -2.19 18.98
N SER A 161 -19.66 -3.35 18.43
CA SER A 161 -20.34 -3.88 17.24
C SER A 161 -20.22 -5.40 17.14
N SER A 162 -21.15 -6.10 17.80
CA SER A 162 -21.53 -7.46 17.41
C SER A 162 -22.10 -7.42 15.99
N SER A 163 -21.24 -7.55 14.98
CA SER A 163 -21.67 -8.03 13.67
C SER A 163 -21.25 -9.49 13.54
N SER A 164 -22.23 -10.35 13.75
CA SER A 164 -22.22 -11.77 13.42
C SER A 164 -21.91 -11.94 11.92
N GLY A 165 -20.64 -12.18 11.60
CA GLY A 165 -20.21 -12.55 10.26
C GLY A 165 -18.70 -12.47 10.05
N GLY A 166 -17.96 -13.54 10.37
CA GLY A 166 -16.59 -13.79 9.86
C GLY A 166 -15.63 -12.59 9.85
N GLY A 167 -15.55 -11.84 10.96
CA GLY A 167 -14.90 -10.52 11.02
C GLY A 167 -13.41 -10.55 10.67
N THR A 168 -13.04 -9.79 9.63
CA THR A 168 -11.65 -9.42 9.36
C THR A 168 -11.13 -8.53 10.48
N ALA A 169 -10.06 -8.97 11.16
CA ALA A 169 -9.29 -8.16 12.10
C ALA A 169 -9.04 -6.76 11.52
N THR A 170 -9.36 -5.72 12.29
CA THR A 170 -9.29 -4.33 11.83
C THR A 170 -7.97 -3.66 12.19
N SER A 171 -7.29 -4.19 13.20
CA SER A 171 -6.03 -3.65 13.68
C SER A 171 -4.85 -4.29 12.98
N ARG A 172 -3.89 -3.47 12.55
CA ARG A 172 -2.64 -3.95 11.95
C ARG A 172 -1.47 -3.11 12.40
N ALA A 173 -0.42 -3.75 12.88
CA ALA A 173 0.85 -3.15 13.20
C ALA A 173 2.01 -3.96 12.63
N PHE A 174 3.04 -3.26 12.18
CA PHE A 174 4.30 -3.89 11.78
C PHE A 174 5.46 -2.96 12.06
N VAL A 175 6.63 -3.55 12.26
CA VAL A 175 7.87 -2.83 12.51
C VAL A 175 8.93 -3.29 11.53
N ARG A 176 9.79 -2.37 11.10
CA ARG A 176 10.89 -2.67 10.18
C ARG A 176 12.08 -1.74 10.39
N PRO A 177 13.32 -2.19 10.16
CA PRO A 177 14.47 -1.31 10.23
C PRO A 177 14.44 -0.28 9.11
N SER A 178 14.80 0.97 9.40
CA SER A 178 15.01 1.98 8.35
C SER A 178 16.25 1.62 7.54
N GLY A 179 16.21 1.76 6.21
CA GLY A 179 17.37 1.52 5.34
C GLY A 179 18.44 2.61 5.40
N THR A 180 18.06 3.82 5.82
CA THR A 180 18.88 5.04 5.71
C THR A 180 19.29 5.63 7.07
N GLU A 181 18.68 5.18 8.16
CA GLU A 181 18.84 5.76 9.49
C GLU A 181 18.95 4.63 10.53
N ASN A 182 19.65 4.85 11.65
CA ASN A 182 19.70 3.88 12.76
C ASN A 182 18.43 3.97 13.64
N VAL A 183 17.29 3.68 13.02
CA VAL A 183 15.96 3.69 13.64
C VAL A 183 15.13 2.53 13.11
N VAL A 184 14.10 2.17 13.87
CA VAL A 184 13.04 1.24 13.49
C VAL A 184 11.78 2.05 13.22
N ARG A 185 11.13 1.77 12.09
CA ARG A 185 9.84 2.37 11.75
C ARG A 185 8.75 1.47 12.29
N VAL A 186 7.81 2.06 12.99
CA VAL A 186 6.61 1.41 13.52
C VAL A 186 5.41 2.01 12.79
N TYR A 187 4.53 1.15 12.31
CA TYR A 187 3.25 1.53 11.75
C TYR A 187 2.16 0.80 12.51
N ALA A 188 1.07 1.49 12.81
CA ALA A 188 -0.15 0.90 13.33
C ALA A 188 -1.38 1.55 12.68
N GLU A 189 -2.40 0.77 12.41
CA GLU A 189 -3.74 1.21 12.02
C GLU A 189 -4.79 0.43 12.83
N ALA A 190 -5.92 1.07 13.13
CA ALA A 190 -7.03 0.48 13.87
C ALA A 190 -8.35 1.18 13.52
N SER A 191 -9.46 0.77 14.13
CA SER A 191 -10.79 1.31 13.88
C SER A 191 -11.00 2.76 14.37
N THR A 192 -10.25 3.20 15.38
CA THR A 192 -10.27 4.57 15.93
C THR A 192 -8.87 5.16 16.04
N MET A 193 -8.77 6.49 16.12
CA MET A 193 -7.48 7.16 16.28
C MET A 193 -6.82 6.81 17.62
N GLU A 194 -7.62 6.74 18.69
CA GLU A 194 -7.17 6.37 20.02
C GLU A 194 -6.58 4.95 20.04
N ALA A 195 -7.23 4.00 19.37
CA ALA A 195 -6.75 2.63 19.24
C ALA A 195 -5.47 2.55 18.41
N ALA A 196 -5.39 3.28 17.29
CA ALA A 196 -4.19 3.33 16.45
C ALA A 196 -2.99 3.93 17.21
N ASP A 197 -3.22 4.97 18.01
CA ASP A 197 -2.22 5.62 18.84
C ASP A 197 -1.72 4.71 19.97
N ALA A 198 -2.65 4.04 20.65
CA ALA A 198 -2.33 3.06 21.69
C ALA A 198 -1.51 1.89 21.12
N LEU A 199 -1.92 1.35 19.98
CA LEU A 199 -1.23 0.25 19.30
C LEU A 199 0.17 0.67 18.83
N ALA A 200 0.31 1.86 18.23
CA ALA A 200 1.62 2.39 17.85
C ALA A 200 2.55 2.58 19.06
N THR A 201 2.02 3.06 20.18
CA THR A 201 2.77 3.24 21.42
C THR A 201 3.21 1.90 21.99
N LYS A 202 2.31 0.92 22.04
CA LYS A 202 2.61 -0.44 22.49
C LYS A 202 3.66 -1.11 21.62
N ALA A 203 3.52 -1.04 20.29
CA ALA A 203 4.49 -1.58 19.35
C ALA A 203 5.87 -0.90 19.48
N ALA A 204 5.91 0.42 19.70
CA ALA A 204 7.16 1.12 19.96
C ALA A 204 7.84 0.67 21.26
N GLN A 205 7.06 0.43 22.32
CA GLN A 205 7.56 -0.11 23.59
C GLN A 205 8.13 -1.53 23.40
N LEU A 206 7.42 -2.40 22.67
CA LEU A 206 7.91 -3.75 22.37
C LEU A 206 9.23 -3.74 21.60
N VAL A 207 9.40 -2.81 20.65
CA VAL A 207 10.67 -2.62 19.96
C VAL A 207 11.77 -2.21 20.94
N HIS A 208 11.50 -1.27 21.85
CA HIS A 208 12.48 -0.82 22.84
C HIS A 208 12.87 -1.91 23.85
N ASP A 209 11.93 -2.78 24.23
CA ASP A 209 12.17 -3.80 25.25
C ASP A 209 12.84 -5.06 24.70
N LEU A 210 12.65 -5.35 23.40
CA LEU A 210 13.14 -6.56 22.75
C LEU A 210 14.34 -6.30 21.81
N CYS A 211 14.67 -5.04 21.47
CA CYS A 211 15.72 -4.66 20.51
C CYS A 211 16.61 -3.51 21.03
#